data_AF-A0A353BWE5-F1
#
_entry.id   AF-A0A353BWE5-F1
#
_cell.length_a   1.000
_cell.length_b   1.000
_cell.length_c   1.000
_cell.angle_alpha   90.00
_cell.angle_beta   90.00
_cell.angle_gamma   90.00
#
_symmetry.space_group_name_H-M   'P 1'
#
loop_
_entity.id
_entity.type
_entity.pdbx_description
1 polymer ?
#
loop_
_entity_poly.entity_id
_entity_poly.type
_entity_poly.pdbx_seq_one_letter_code
_entity_poly.pdbx_strand_id
1 'polypeptide(L)' 'MDEVCEKSRFDIVILLVTDIISEGSEMLYTGKEKALVSKAFNISYIDSCVYLPSIISRKKQVVPMLSSVM' A
#
# COMPACT_ATOMS: atom_id res chain seq x y z
N MET A 1 6.43 10.48 -5.21
CA MET A 1 6.38 9.88 -3.85
C MET A 1 7.76 9.55 -3.34
N ASP A 2 8.69 9.20 -4.22
CA ASP A 2 10.08 8.88 -3.87
C ASP A 2 10.77 10.00 -3.10
N GLU A 3 10.62 11.26 -3.55
CA GLU A 3 11.17 12.43 -2.85
C GLU A 3 10.67 12.55 -1.39
N VAL A 4 9.40 12.27 -1.14
CA VAL A 4 8.82 12.28 0.22
C VAL A 4 9.40 11.13 1.05
N CYS A 5 9.52 9.94 0.46
CA CYS A 5 10.11 8.77 1.10
C CYS A 5 11.56 9.04 1.53
N GLU A 6 12.36 9.64 0.65
CA GLU A 6 13.77 9.97 0.88
C GLU A 6 13.94 11.11 1.90
N LYS A 7 13.24 12.24 1.71
CA LYS A 7 13.36 13.41 2.59
C LYS A 7 12.92 13.11 4.02
N SER A 8 11.86 12.32 4.18
CA SER A 8 11.33 11.95 5.50
C SER A 8 11.98 10.69 6.07
N ARG A 9 12.88 10.03 5.33
CA ARG A 9 13.54 8.77 5.72
C ARG A 9 12.53 7.67 6.10
N PHE A 10 11.47 7.55 5.32
CA PHE A 10 10.50 6.47 5.48
C PHE A 10 10.96 5.22 4.75
N ASP A 11 10.70 4.04 5.33
CA ASP A 11 10.99 2.75 4.69
C ASP A 11 10.00 2.43 3.57
N ILE A 12 8.75 2.86 3.74
CA ILE A 12 7.66 2.75 2.76
C ILE A 12 6.75 3.98 2.87
N VAL A 13 6.31 4.50 1.73
CA VAL A 13 5.19 5.44 1.62
C VAL A 13 4.10 4.81 0.76
N ILE A 14 2.86 4.84 1.27
CA ILE A 14 1.68 4.28 0.59
C ILE A 14 0.64 5.38 0.43
N LEU A 15 0.14 5.53 -0.79
CA LEU A 15 -1.01 6.35 -1.15
C LEU A 15 -2.18 5.41 -1.49
N LEU A 16 -3.33 5.68 -0.89
CA LEU A 16 -4.57 4.96 -1.16
C LEU A 16 -5.56 5.94 -1.80
N VAL A 17 -5.99 5.63 -3.00
CA VAL A 17 -7.05 6.34 -3.71
C VAL A 17 -8.30 5.46 -3.65
N THR A 18 -9.20 5.80 -2.71
CA THR A 18 -10.40 5.00 -2.44
C THR A 18 -11.57 5.46 -3.31
N ASP A 19 -12.09 4.54 -4.12
CA ASP A 19 -13.38 4.68 -4.79
C ASP A 19 -14.48 4.17 -3.87
N ILE A 20 -15.28 5.09 -3.34
CA ILE A 20 -16.41 4.80 -2.44
C ILE A 20 -17.63 4.22 -3.17
N ILE A 21 -17.72 4.38 -4.49
CA ILE A 21 -18.83 3.88 -5.31
C ILE A 21 -18.56 2.42 -5.68
N SER A 22 -17.33 2.13 -6.13
CA SER A 22 -16.89 0.77 -6.49
C SER A 22 -16.38 -0.04 -5.28
N GLU A 23 -16.39 0.55 -4.08
CA GLU A 23 -15.92 -0.03 -2.82
C GLU A 23 -14.51 -0.64 -2.92
N GLY A 24 -13.55 0.08 -3.49
CA GLY A 24 -12.18 -0.40 -3.66
C GLY A 24 -11.16 0.72 -3.54
N SER A 25 -9.87 0.36 -3.46
CA SER A 25 -8.80 1.35 -3.44
C SER A 25 -7.70 1.00 -4.42
N GLU A 26 -7.26 2.00 -5.18
CA GLU A 26 -5.99 1.94 -5.87
C GLU A 26 -4.88 2.31 -4.89
N MET A 27 -3.88 1.44 -4.77
CA MET A 27 -2.75 1.58 -3.86
C MET A 27 -1.49 1.84 -4.67
N LEU A 28 -0.92 3.03 -4.49
CA LEU A 28 0.38 3.41 -5.01
C LEU A 28 1.40 3.37 -3.88
N TYR A 29 2.56 2.77 -4.07
CA TYR A 29 3.55 2.61 -3.01
C TYR A 29 4.98 2.72 -3.51
N THR A 30 5.86 3.22 -2.66
CA THR A 30 7.30 3.35 -2.91
C THR A 30 8.10 3.17 -1.63
N GLY A 31 9.40 2.97 -1.76
CA GLY A 31 10.33 2.79 -0.65
C GLY A 31 11.18 1.53 -0.77
N LYS A 32 12.10 1.38 0.19
CA LYS A 32 13.07 0.28 0.22
C LYS A 32 12.39 -1.05 0.56
N GLU A 33 11.41 -1.01 1.46
CA GLU A 33 10.70 -2.18 1.96
C GLU A 33 9.41 -2.47 1.17
N LYS A 34 9.30 -2.00 -0.08
CA LYS A 34 8.10 -2.18 -0.93
C LYS A 34 7.66 -3.65 -1.10
N ALA A 35 8.58 -4.60 -0.92
CA ALA A 35 8.29 -6.04 -0.93
C ALA A 35 7.32 -6.47 0.20
N LEU A 36 7.28 -5.75 1.32
CA LEU A 36 6.32 -5.99 2.40
C LEU A 36 4.88 -5.77 1.93
N VAL A 37 4.65 -4.80 1.03
CA VAL A 37 3.32 -4.55 0.46
C VAL A 37 2.87 -5.74 -0.38
N SER A 38 3.76 -6.24 -1.26
CA SER A 38 3.47 -7.42 -2.09
C SER A 38 3.16 -8.64 -1.24
N LYS A 39 3.90 -8.86 -0.15
CA LYS A 39 3.67 -9.96 0.79
C LYS A 39 2.36 -9.79 1.58
N ALA A 40 2.06 -8.60 2.07
CA ALA A 40 0.86 -8.31 2.84
C ALA A 40 -0.43 -8.53 2.05
N PHE A 41 -0.44 -8.13 0.77
CA PHE A 41 -1.63 -8.20 -0.08
C PHE A 41 -1.58 -9.32 -1.11
N ASN A 42 -0.60 -10.23 -1.00
CA ASN A 42 -0.40 -11.37 -1.91
C ASN A 42 -0.39 -10.97 -3.40
N ILE A 43 0.35 -9.90 -3.71
CA ILE A 43 0.43 -9.32 -5.06
C ILE A 43 1.62 -9.94 -5.79
N SER A 44 1.37 -10.49 -6.98
CA SER A 44 2.35 -11.23 -7.77
C SER A 44 3.43 -10.34 -8.42
N TYR A 45 3.15 -9.05 -8.60
CA TYR A 45 4.02 -8.10 -9.29
C TYR A 45 4.45 -6.97 -8.35
N ILE A 46 5.73 -6.59 -8.43
CA ILE A 46 6.25 -5.39 -7.78
C ILE A 46 6.00 -4.20 -8.71
N ASP A 47 4.75 -4.01 -9.12
CA ASP A 47 4.34 -2.76 -9.76
C ASP A 47 4.08 -1.73 -8.69
N SER A 48 4.52 -0.49 -8.91
CA SER A 48 4.35 0.62 -7.97
C SER A 48 2.89 0.99 -7.71
N CYS A 49 1.95 0.45 -8.49
CA CYS A 49 0.51 0.62 -8.35
C CYS A 49 -0.23 -0.72 -8.41
N VAL A 50 -1.26 -0.88 -7.58
CA VAL A 50 -2.14 -2.06 -7.58
C VAL A 50 -3.57 -1.66 -7.20
N TYR A 51 -4.57 -2.21 -7.88
CA TYR A 51 -5.96 -2.05 -7.48
C TYR A 51 -6.37 -3.16 -6.50
N LEU A 52 -6.91 -2.76 -5.35
CA LEU A 52 -7.37 -3.66 -4.29
C LEU A 52 -8.90 -3.53 -4.13
N PRO A 53 -9.68 -4.50 -4.64
CA PRO A 53 -11.12 -4.49 -4.45
C PRO A 53 -11.46 -4.69 -2.96
N SER A 54 -12.57 -4.11 -2.51
CA SER A 54 -13.09 -4.24 -1.15
C SER A 54 -12.19 -3.65 -0.05
N ILE A 55 -11.12 -2.94 -0.39
CA ILE A 55 -10.30 -2.18 0.56
C ILE A 55 -10.79 -0.74 0.60
N ILE A 56 -11.40 -0.36 1.72
CA ILE A 56 -11.92 1.00 1.96
C ILE A 56 -11.49 1.57 3.32
N SER A 57 -11.00 0.71 4.23
CA SER A 57 -10.64 1.07 5.59
C SER A 57 -9.15 0.85 5.87
N ARG A 58 -8.39 1.94 5.88
CA ARG A 58 -6.97 1.91 6.26
C ARG A 58 -6.73 1.25 7.62
N LYS A 59 -7.55 1.59 8.64
CA LYS A 59 -7.36 1.12 10.02
C LYS A 59 -7.64 -0.37 10.20
N LYS A 60 -8.65 -0.90 9.52
CA LYS A 60 -9.07 -2.31 9.67
C LYS A 60 -8.40 -3.26 8.68
N GLN A 61 -8.08 -2.78 7.49
CA GLN A 61 -7.71 -3.66 6.36
C GLN A 61 -6.28 -3.45 5.88
N VAL A 62 -5.71 -2.25 6.03
CA VAL A 62 -4.36 -1.97 5.52
C VAL A 62 -3.30 -2.09 6.61
N VAL A 63 -3.48 -1.38 7.72
CA VAL A 63 -2.51 -1.38 8.83
C VAL A 63 -2.28 -2.80 9.38
N PRO A 64 -3.31 -3.60 9.70
CA PRO A 64 -3.09 -4.95 10.25
C PRO A 64 -2.35 -5.89 9.30
N MET A 65 -2.65 -5.82 7.99
CA MET A 65 -2.02 -6.67 6.98
C MET A 65 -0.52 -6.36 6.87
N LEU A 66 -0.16 -5.08 6.82
CA LEU A 66 1.24 -4.64 6.81
C LEU A 66 1.97 -5.04 8.10
N SER A 67 1.35 -4.84 9.26
CA SER A 67 1.96 -5.21 10.55
C SER A 67 2.12 -6.72 10.72
N SER A 68 1.31 -7.54 10.06
CA SER A 68 1.38 -9.01 10.18
C SER A 68 2.55 -9.65 9.43
N VAL A 69 3.14 -8.94 8.46
CA VAL A 69 4.20 -9.47 7.59
C VAL A 69 5.58 -8.85 7.83
N MET A 70 5.62 -7.82 8.68
CA MET A 70 6.80 -7.11 9.16
C MET A 70 7.58 -7.96 10.18
#